data_AF-A0A528LKI0-F1
#
_entry.id   AF-A0A528LKI0-F1
#
_cell.length_a   1.000
_cell.length_b   1.000
_cell.length_c   1.000
_cell.angle_alpha   90.00
_cell.angle_beta   90.00
_cell.angle_gamma   90.00
#
_symmetry.space_group_name_H-M   'P 1'
#
loop_
_entity.id
_entity.type
_entity.pdbx_description
1 polymer ?
#
loop_
_entity_poly.entity_id
_entity_poly.type
_entity_poly.pdbx_seq_one_letter_code
_entity_poly.pdbx_strand_id
1 'polypeptide(L)' 'ERLRGLHMLVIDALQYRTHPSHLSLGQALDWIEKLAPKKAVLTHMHVPLDYATVMAETPADVEPAYDGMMIEINFESAR' A
#
# COMPACT_ATOMS: atom_id res chain seq x y z
N GLU A 1 -14.64 -5.56 -8.99
CA GLU A 1 -14.56 -6.78 -8.16
C GLU A 1 -13.22 -7.53 -8.22
N ARG A 2 -12.36 -7.32 -9.24
CA ARG A 2 -11.11 -8.10 -9.43
C ARG A 2 -10.04 -8.00 -8.32
N LEU A 3 -10.12 -6.99 -7.46
CA LEU A 3 -9.12 -6.69 -6.42
C LEU A 3 -9.58 -7.07 -5.00
N ARG A 4 -10.58 -7.94 -4.87
CA ARG A 4 -11.00 -8.49 -3.56
C ARG A 4 -10.26 -9.79 -3.26
N GLY A 5 -10.06 -10.09 -1.97
CA GLY A 5 -9.44 -11.34 -1.52
C GLY A 5 -7.94 -11.44 -1.79
N LEU A 6 -7.26 -10.30 -1.91
CA LEU A 6 -5.82 -10.25 -2.20
C LEU A 6 -4.99 -10.67 -0.99
N HIS A 7 -3.95 -11.47 -1.22
CA HIS A 7 -2.94 -11.70 -0.18
C HIS A 7 -2.07 -10.46 0.04
N MET A 8 -1.73 -9.77 -1.04
CA MET A 8 -0.86 -8.60 -1.04
C MET A 8 -1.43 -7.54 -1.98
N LEU A 9 -1.45 -6.28 -1.55
CA LEU A 9 -1.78 -5.12 -2.38
C LEU A 9 -0.61 -4.12 -2.34
N VAL A 10 0.03 -3.86 -3.48
CA VAL A 10 0.99 -2.75 -3.61
C VAL A 10 0.26 -1.57 -4.25
N ILE A 11 0.23 -0.41 -3.58
CA ILE A 11 -0.61 0.72 -3.98
C ILE A 11 0.12 2.07 -3.85
N ASP A 12 -0.17 2.99 -4.77
CA ASP A 12 0.32 4.37 -4.75
C ASP A 12 -0.15 5.13 -3.50
N ALA A 13 0.77 5.88 -2.88
CA ALA A 13 0.50 6.91 -1.89
C ALA A 13 1.55 8.01 -1.98
N LEU A 14 1.25 9.08 -2.71
CA LEU A 14 2.25 10.10 -3.03
C LEU A 14 2.62 10.97 -1.82
N GLN A 15 1.64 11.44 -1.07
CA GLN A 15 1.82 12.40 0.02
C GLN A 15 0.56 12.50 0.88
N TYR A 16 0.57 13.30 1.96
CA TYR A 16 -0.63 13.49 2.80
C TYR A 16 -1.76 14.26 2.10
N ARG A 17 -1.44 15.22 1.23
CA ARG A 17 -2.43 16.05 0.51
C ARG A 17 -2.89 15.38 -0.78
N THR A 18 -4.15 15.57 -1.14
CA THR A 18 -4.70 15.09 -2.42
C THR A 18 -3.91 15.64 -3.60
N HIS A 19 -3.69 14.80 -4.61
CA HIS A 19 -3.04 15.16 -5.87
C HIS A 19 -3.94 14.74 -7.05
N PRO A 20 -4.00 15.51 -8.16
CA PRO A 20 -4.89 15.19 -9.29
C PRO A 20 -4.62 13.83 -9.94
N SER A 21 -3.38 13.35 -9.87
CA SER A 21 -2.94 12.14 -10.58
C SER A 21 -2.57 10.97 -9.67
N HIS A 22 -2.50 11.19 -8.36
CA HIS A 22 -1.99 10.21 -7.40
C HIS A 22 -2.81 10.23 -6.11
N LEU A 23 -2.89 9.08 -5.45
CA LEU A 23 -3.57 8.97 -4.18
C LEU A 23 -2.78 9.69 -3.09
N SER A 24 -3.49 10.38 -2.19
CA SER A 24 -2.89 10.71 -0.90
C SER A 24 -2.80 9.47 -0.01
N LEU A 25 -2.01 9.55 1.07
CA LEU A 25 -1.94 8.48 2.08
C LEU A 25 -3.33 8.09 2.59
N GLY A 26 -4.17 9.08 2.95
CA GLY A 26 -5.54 8.82 3.41
C GLY A 26 -6.39 8.13 2.35
N GLN A 27 -6.32 8.56 1.08
CA GLN A 27 -7.08 7.91 0.00
C GLN A 27 -6.60 6.48 -0.27
N ALA A 28 -5.30 6.21 -0.14
CA ALA A 28 -4.76 4.86 -0.25
C ALA A 28 -5.27 3.96 0.88
N LEU A 29 -5.27 4.46 2.12
CA LEU A 29 -5.82 3.75 3.28
C LEU A 29 -7.31 3.47 3.13
N ASP A 30 -8.11 4.43 2.64
CA ASP A 30 -9.53 4.21 2.34
C ASP A 30 -9.75 3.08 1.32
N TRP A 31 -8.86 2.97 0.32
CA TRP A 31 -8.93 1.88 -0.66
C TRP A 31 -8.51 0.54 -0.05
N ILE A 32 -7.47 0.53 0.78
CA ILE A 32 -7.02 -0.66 1.52
C ILE A 32 -8.17 -1.18 2.38
N GLU A 33 -8.86 -0.31 3.13
CA GLU A 33 -10.02 -0.70 3.94
C GLU A 33 -11.14 -1.32 3.09
N LYS A 34 -11.49 -0.69 1.95
CA LYS A 34 -12.56 -1.17 1.05
C LYS A 34 -12.24 -2.49 0.36
N LEU A 35 -10.97 -2.72 0.02
CA LEU A 35 -10.50 -3.92 -0.68
C LEU A 35 -10.16 -5.06 0.29
N ALA A 36 -9.83 -4.73 1.54
CA ALA A 36 -9.47 -5.65 2.62
C ALA A 36 -8.44 -6.72 2.20
N PRO A 37 -7.25 -6.33 1.70
CA PRO A 37 -6.17 -7.29 1.46
C PRO A 37 -5.65 -7.86 2.79
N LYS A 38 -4.95 -9.00 2.77
CA LYS A 38 -4.29 -9.52 4.00
C LYS A 38 -3.10 -8.65 4.43
N LYS A 39 -2.40 -8.03 3.48
CA LYS A 39 -1.28 -7.10 3.67
C LYS A 39 -1.29 -6.05 2.55
N ALA A 40 -0.85 -4.83 2.84
CA ALA A 40 -0.64 -3.79 1.86
C ALA A 40 0.73 -3.12 2.00
N VAL A 41 1.27 -2.67 0.87
CA VAL A 41 2.54 -1.95 0.79
C VAL A 41 2.32 -0.66 0.00
N LEU A 42 2.71 0.47 0.59
CA LEU A 42 2.60 1.80 -0.02
C LEU A 42 3.82 2.09 -0.89
N THR A 43 3.63 2.50 -2.13
CA THR A 43 4.72 2.84 -3.07
C THR A 43 4.51 4.23 -3.67
N HIS A 44 5.48 4.67 -4.49
CA HIS A 44 5.47 5.97 -5.17
C HIS A 44 5.37 7.16 -4.19
N MET A 45 6.04 7.03 -3.03
CA MET A 45 6.02 8.01 -1.95
C MET A 45 6.94 9.19 -2.24
N HIS A 46 6.42 10.41 -2.07
CA HIS A 46 7.19 11.64 -2.18
C HIS A 46 7.81 12.03 -0.82
N VAL A 47 8.72 13.01 -0.85
CA VAL A 47 9.50 13.55 0.28
C VAL A 47 8.74 13.74 1.60
N PRO A 48 7.45 14.15 1.67
CA PRO A 48 6.73 14.29 2.94
C PRO A 48 6.50 12.98 3.71
N LEU A 49 6.55 11.83 3.04
CA LEU A 49 6.26 10.52 3.61
C LEU A 49 7.55 9.87 4.10
N ASP A 50 8.03 10.29 5.26
CA ASP A 50 9.12 9.62 5.96
C ASP A 50 8.73 8.19 6.36
N TYR A 51 9.63 7.24 6.16
CA TYR A 51 9.37 5.81 6.34
C TYR A 51 8.91 5.46 7.76
N ALA A 52 9.67 5.89 8.78
CA ALA A 52 9.38 5.53 10.17
C ALA A 52 8.08 6.19 10.66
N THR A 53 7.84 7.42 10.20
CA THR A 53 6.61 8.15 10.48
C THR A 53 5.40 7.44 9.89
N VAL A 54 5.42 7.13 8.58
CA VAL A 54 4.31 6.45 7.91
C VAL A 54 4.07 5.08 8.51
N MET A 55 5.12 4.30 8.79
CA MET A 55 4.99 2.99 9.44
C MET A 55 4.26 3.06 10.80
N ALA A 56 4.45 4.15 11.56
CA ALA A 56 3.77 4.35 12.84
C ALA A 56 2.33 4.87 12.70
N GLU A 57 2.03 5.57 11.61
CA GLU A 57 0.71 6.14 11.32
C GLU A 57 -0.23 5.15 10.62
N THR A 58 0.31 4.10 10.00
CA THR A 58 -0.48 3.11 9.27
C THR A 58 -0.85 1.89 10.13
N PRO A 59 -1.96 1.19 9.81
CA PRO A 59 -2.32 -0.06 10.47
C PRO A 59 -1.23 -1.14 10.35
N ALA A 60 -1.24 -2.14 11.26
CA ALA A 60 -0.21 -3.18 11.34
C ALA A 60 -0.10 -4.11 10.11
N ASP A 61 -1.09 -4.08 9.22
CA ASP A 61 -1.13 -4.79 7.95
C ASP A 61 -0.73 -3.91 6.75
N VAL A 62 -0.31 -2.66 6.99
CA VAL A 62 0.13 -1.70 5.97
C VAL A 62 1.54 -1.20 6.27
N GLU A 63 2.43 -1.27 5.29
CA GLU A 63 3.83 -0.88 5.44
C GLU A 63 4.26 0.07 4.30
N PRO A 64 5.03 1.14 4.57
CA PRO A 64 5.71 1.88 3.50
C PRO A 64 6.74 1.01 2.80
N ALA A 65 6.81 1.06 1.47
CA ALA A 65 7.85 0.37 0.70
C ALA A 65 9.20 1.07 0.87
N TYR A 66 10.26 0.34 0.54
CA TYR A 66 11.61 0.86 0.41
C TYR A 66 12.31 0.20 -0.79
N ASP A 67 13.33 0.87 -1.31
CA ASP A 67 14.09 0.35 -2.44
C ASP A 67 14.79 -0.97 -2.06
N GLY A 68 14.55 -2.01 -2.86
CA GLY A 68 15.06 -3.36 -2.59
C GLY A 68 14.19 -4.19 -1.65
N MET A 69 12.99 -3.71 -1.25
CA MET A 69 12.02 -4.54 -0.53
C MET A 69 11.67 -5.80 -1.34
N MET A 70 11.78 -6.96 -0.70
CA MET A 70 11.41 -8.25 -1.27
C MET A 70 10.08 -8.71 -0.68
N ILE A 71 9.14 -9.07 -1.55
CA ILE A 71 7.83 -9.60 -1.16
C ILE A 71 7.71 -11.01 -1.70
N GLU A 72 7.63 -11.98 -0.80
CA GLU A 72 7.40 -13.38 -1.14
C GLU A 72 5.90 -13.71 -1.01
N ILE A 73 5.33 -14.29 -2.05
CA ILE A 73 3.93 -14.75 -2.04
C ILE A 73 3.85 -16.17 -2.59
N ASN A 74 2.93 -16.95 -2.04
CA ASN A 74 2.59 -18.26 -2.59
C ASN A 74 1.88 -18.05 -3.94
N PHE A 75 2.39 -18.71 -4.97
CA PHE A 75 1.78 -18.74 -6.29
C PHE A 75 1.24 -20.12 -6.57
N GLU A 76 -0.08 -20.24 -6.65
CA GLU A 76 -0.74 -21.44 -7.17
C GLU A 76 -0.87 -21.31 -8.69
N SER A 77 -0.12 -22.14 -9.41
CA SER A 77 -0.25 -22.21 -10.86
C SER A 77 -1.55 -22.94 -11.20
N ALA A 78 -2.36 -22.36 -12.09
CA ALA A 78 -3.59 -22.99 -12.61
C ALA A 78 -3.31 -24.14 -13.59
N ARG A 79 -2.17 -24.83 -13.46
CA ARG A 79 -1.81 -26.00 -14.27
C ARG A 79 -2.44 -27.27 -13.71
#